data_AF-A0A1M2VVN4-F1
#
_entry.id   AF-A0A1M2VVN4-F1
#
_cell.length_a   1.000
_cell.length_b   1.000
_cell.length_c   1.000
_cell.angle_alpha   90.00
_cell.angle_beta   90.00
_cell.angle_gamma   90.00
#
_symmetry.space_group_name_H-M   'P 1'
#
loop_
_entity.id
_entity.type
_entity.pdbx_description
1 polymer ?
#
loop_
_entity_poly.entity_id
_entity_poly.type
_entity_poly.pdbx_seq_one_letter_code
_entity_poly.pdbx_strand_id
1 'polypeptide(L)'
;DLKRHKTLCANPAPVINEARPIACDKLETRNVILFPANGLPPQIIAVECRIKMSETWDGLQEELLNLSHILGTDGSLCGAVGLTRKRSSTHHSRLYLERVNQTSQGLTENYCVRRITEGHNDFAWYGNVVGIRRREPPSKYIQYLDVTDQDIASFITYFQEFGTRRAPALPDVAMFHFLV
;
A
#
# COMPACT_ATOMS: atom_id res chain seq x y z
N ASP A 1 38.10 44.01 -7.68
CA ASP A 1 37.17 45.16 -7.66
C ASP A 1 36.43 45.20 -6.32
N LEU A 2 37.03 45.86 -5.33
CA LEU A 2 36.55 45.89 -3.94
C LEU A 2 35.28 46.75 -3.78
N LYS A 3 35.00 47.64 -4.74
CA LYS A 3 33.84 48.54 -4.72
C LYS A 3 32.55 47.82 -5.12
N ARG A 4 32.64 46.83 -6.02
CA ARG A 4 31.50 45.98 -6.42
C ARG A 4 31.01 45.04 -5.31
N HIS A 5 31.88 44.62 -4.39
CA HIS A 5 31.50 43.72 -3.28
C HIS A 5 30.75 44.47 -2.16
N LYS A 6 31.11 45.73 -1.88
CA LYS A 6 30.45 46.54 -0.82
C LYS A 6 29.02 46.92 -1.16
N THR A 7 28.66 47.06 -2.43
CA THR A 7 27.28 47.35 -2.85
C THR A 7 26.34 46.15 -2.74
N LEU A 8 26.86 44.91 -2.79
CA LEU A 8 26.05 43.70 -2.65
C LEU A 8 25.78 43.31 -1.18
N CYS A 9 26.58 43.81 -0.22
CA CYS A 9 26.38 43.56 1.20
C CYS A 9 25.58 44.65 1.94
N ALA A 10 25.33 45.81 1.31
CA ALA A 10 24.65 46.94 1.95
C ALA A 10 23.11 46.88 1.86
N ASN A 11 22.57 46.02 0.99
CA ASN A 11 21.14 45.72 0.91
C ASN A 11 20.97 44.21 0.95
N PRO A 12 20.78 43.58 2.12
CA PRO A 12 20.13 42.28 2.13
C PRO A 12 18.77 42.50 1.49
N ALA A 13 18.55 41.90 0.31
CA ALA A 13 17.19 41.68 -0.18
C ALA A 13 16.38 41.11 1.00
N PRO A 14 15.11 41.50 1.19
CA PRO A 14 14.33 40.93 2.28
C PRO A 14 14.48 39.42 2.18
N VAL A 15 14.94 38.81 3.27
CA VAL A 15 14.91 37.37 3.44
C VAL A 15 13.44 37.04 3.25
N ILE A 16 13.08 36.65 2.02
CA ILE A 16 11.88 35.90 1.78
C ILE A 16 12.18 34.66 2.60
N ASN A 17 11.63 34.63 3.81
CA ASN A 17 11.38 33.39 4.49
C ASN A 17 10.56 32.62 3.47
N GLU A 18 11.22 31.83 2.62
CA GLU A 18 10.59 30.77 1.88
C GLU A 18 9.94 29.96 2.97
N ALA A 19 8.66 30.23 3.19
CA ALA A 19 7.85 29.51 4.12
C ALA A 19 8.07 28.06 3.74
N ARG A 20 8.75 27.30 4.61
CA ARG A 20 8.80 25.85 4.49
C ARG A 20 7.37 25.45 4.13
N PRO A 21 7.13 24.79 2.99
CA PRO A 21 5.78 24.46 2.58
C PRO A 21 5.13 23.79 3.78
N ILE A 22 4.07 24.43 4.27
CA ILE A 22 3.28 23.96 5.40
C ILE A 22 3.03 22.48 5.12
N ALA A 23 3.44 21.61 6.05
CA ALA A 23 3.29 20.17 5.94
C ALA A 23 1.86 19.88 5.44
N CYS A 24 1.74 19.51 4.17
CA CYS A 24 0.45 19.28 3.56
C CYS A 24 0.06 17.86 3.93
N ASP A 25 -0.44 17.71 5.16
CA ASP A 25 -1.21 16.53 5.55
C ASP A 25 -2.56 16.62 4.82
N LYS A 26 -2.63 15.96 3.67
CA LYS A 26 -3.86 15.86 2.90
C LYS A 26 -4.51 14.51 3.18
N LEU A 27 -5.81 14.53 3.46
CA LEU A 27 -6.61 13.31 3.51
C LEU A 27 -7.29 13.11 2.15
N GLU A 28 -7.04 11.96 1.53
CA GLU A 28 -7.71 11.51 0.32
C GLU A 28 -8.33 10.14 0.54
N THR A 29 -9.15 9.70 -0.41
CA THR A 29 -9.62 8.32 -0.47
C THR A 29 -8.89 7.55 -1.57
N ARG A 30 -8.63 6.27 -1.32
CA ARG A 30 -8.15 5.30 -2.31
C ARG A 30 -9.10 4.12 -2.38
N ASN A 31 -9.34 3.62 -3.57
CA ASN A 31 -10.14 2.42 -3.77
C ASN A 31 -9.26 1.18 -3.57
N VAL A 32 -9.72 0.26 -2.74
CA VAL A 32 -9.07 -1.04 -2.45
C VAL A 32 -10.09 -2.17 -2.57
N ILE A 33 -9.61 -3.39 -2.77
CA ILE A 33 -10.47 -4.57 -2.85
C ILE A 33 -10.53 -5.20 -1.47
N LEU A 34 -11.72 -5.29 -0.89
CA LEU A 34 -11.98 -6.08 0.30
C LEU A 34 -12.41 -7.50 -0.10
N PHE A 35 -11.73 -8.49 0.47
CA PHE A 35 -12.15 -9.88 0.53
C PHE A 35 -12.67 -10.17 1.94
N PRO A 36 -13.99 -10.01 2.17
CA PRO A 36 -14.54 -10.01 3.52
C PRO A 36 -14.58 -11.41 4.12
N ALA A 37 -14.19 -11.54 5.39
CA ALA A 37 -14.08 -12.83 6.07
C ALA A 37 -15.42 -13.58 6.15
N ASN A 38 -16.54 -12.84 6.19
CA ASN A 38 -17.90 -13.38 6.30
C ASN A 38 -18.38 -14.13 5.03
N GLY A 39 -17.61 -14.14 3.95
CA GLY A 39 -17.96 -14.85 2.73
C GLY A 39 -18.86 -14.07 1.77
N LEU A 40 -19.03 -12.77 1.94
CA LEU A 40 -19.57 -11.93 0.87
C LEU A 40 -18.59 -11.90 -0.33
N PRO A 41 -19.08 -11.61 -1.55
CA PRO A 41 -18.21 -11.44 -2.71
C PRO A 41 -17.16 -10.33 -2.50
N PRO A 42 -16.02 -10.39 -3.21
CA PRO A 42 -15.06 -9.29 -3.20
C PRO A 42 -15.72 -7.97 -3.62
N GLN A 43 -15.35 -6.87 -2.98
CA GLN A 43 -15.93 -5.57 -3.25
C GLN A 43 -14.86 -4.48 -3.22
N ILE A 44 -15.00 -3.49 -4.10
CA ILE A 44 -14.18 -2.28 -4.06
C ILE A 44 -14.76 -1.35 -3.00
N ILE A 45 -13.91 -0.91 -2.06
CA ILE A 45 -14.26 0.04 -1.01
C ILE A 45 -13.31 1.24 -1.04
N ALA A 46 -13.80 2.40 -0.64
CA ALA A 46 -12.97 3.57 -0.41
C ALA A 46 -12.38 3.51 1.00
N VAL A 47 -11.08 3.76 1.11
CA VAL A 47 -10.37 3.85 2.38
C VAL A 47 -9.59 5.15 2.48
N GLU A 48 -9.44 5.64 3.69
CA GLU A 48 -8.68 6.85 3.96
C GLU A 48 -7.19 6.64 3.68
N CYS A 49 -6.61 7.59 2.96
CA CYS A 49 -5.22 7.66 2.61
C CYS A 49 -4.69 9.04 3.03
N ARG A 50 -3.79 9.04 4.01
CA ARG A 50 -3.09 10.26 4.43
C ARG A 50 -1.88 10.44 3.54
N ILE A 51 -1.83 11.57 2.85
CA ILE A 51 -0.71 12.00 2.04
C ILE A 51 0.07 13.02 2.86
N LYS A 52 1.34 12.74 3.12
CA LYS A 52 2.24 13.65 3.83
C LYS A 52 3.50 13.88 3.00
N MET A 53 4.17 15.00 3.23
CA MET A 53 5.53 15.16 2.70
C MET A 53 6.48 14.21 3.43
N SER A 54 7.36 13.56 2.69
CA SER A 54 8.36 12.66 3.26
C SER A 54 9.32 13.46 4.13
N GLU A 55 9.47 13.03 5.38
CA GLU A 55 10.45 13.60 6.31
C GLU A 55 11.88 13.21 5.93
N THR A 56 12.02 12.13 5.15
CA THR A 56 13.32 11.59 4.73
C THR A 56 13.75 12.11 3.36
N TRP A 57 12.79 12.40 2.48
CA TRP A 57 13.06 12.73 1.09
C TRP A 57 12.37 14.03 0.67
N ASP A 58 13.16 15.09 0.57
CA ASP A 58 12.64 16.42 0.23
C ASP A 58 11.88 16.43 -1.11
N GLY A 59 10.73 17.10 -1.10
CA GLY A 59 9.82 17.20 -2.25
C GLY A 59 9.02 15.95 -2.62
N LEU A 60 9.15 14.83 -1.89
CA LEU A 60 8.39 13.60 -2.14
C LEU A 60 7.17 13.48 -1.23
N GLN A 61 6.10 12.88 -1.75
CA GLN A 61 4.90 12.58 -0.97
C GLN A 61 4.84 11.10 -0.63
N GLU A 62 4.60 10.81 0.65
CA GLU A 62 4.31 9.48 1.16
C GLU A 62 2.81 9.33 1.36
N GLU A 63 2.29 8.21 0.87
CA GLU A 63 0.90 7.83 1.10
C GLU A 63 0.84 6.77 2.21
N LEU A 64 -0.03 7.00 3.19
CA LEU A 64 -0.29 6.12 4.32
C LEU A 64 -1.76 5.71 4.31
N LEU A 65 -2.00 4.44 3.99
CA LEU A 65 -3.34 3.90 3.85
C LEU A 65 -3.79 3.29 5.18
N ASN A 66 -4.93 3.73 5.72
CA ASN A 66 -5.43 3.26 7.02
C ASN A 66 -6.33 2.03 6.85
N LEU A 67 -5.78 0.85 7.15
CA LEU A 67 -6.51 -0.43 7.10
C LEU A 67 -6.91 -0.98 8.47
N SER A 68 -6.59 -0.28 9.56
CA SER A 68 -6.76 -0.78 10.93
C SER A 68 -8.20 -1.23 11.22
N HIS A 69 -9.18 -0.43 10.83
CA HIS A 69 -10.61 -0.76 11.00
C HIS A 69 -11.08 -1.96 10.17
N ILE A 70 -10.41 -2.26 9.05
CA ILE A 70 -10.77 -3.37 8.16
C ILE A 70 -10.09 -4.64 8.63
N LEU A 71 -8.81 -4.57 8.96
CA LEU A 71 -8.00 -5.72 9.35
C LEU A 71 -8.14 -6.06 10.85
N GLY A 72 -8.65 -5.13 11.65
CA GLY A 72 -8.79 -5.28 13.10
C GLY A 72 -7.46 -5.17 13.87
N THR A 73 -6.43 -4.58 13.25
CA THR A 73 -5.07 -4.45 13.78
C THR A 73 -4.30 -3.36 13.04
N ASP A 74 -3.34 -2.73 13.71
CA ASP A 74 -2.45 -1.73 13.10
C ASP A 74 -1.27 -2.38 12.33
N GLY A 75 -1.06 -3.69 12.50
CA GLY A 75 -0.01 -4.45 11.82
C GLY A 75 -0.55 -5.40 10.75
N SER A 76 -0.07 -5.26 9.52
CA SER A 76 -0.38 -6.15 8.39
C SER A 76 0.88 -6.76 7.77
N LEU A 77 0.72 -7.92 7.13
CA LEU A 77 1.68 -8.50 6.20
C LEU A 77 1.26 -8.10 4.78
N CYS A 78 2.22 -7.65 3.98
CA CYS A 78 2.00 -7.23 2.60
C CYS A 78 2.79 -8.13 1.64
N GLY A 79 2.09 -8.85 0.76
CA GLY A 79 2.69 -9.74 -0.25
C GLY A 79 2.36 -9.30 -1.67
N ALA A 80 3.31 -9.42 -2.60
CA ALA A 80 3.05 -9.10 -4.01
C ALA A 80 2.22 -10.19 -4.70
N VAL A 81 1.30 -9.77 -5.57
CA VAL A 81 0.38 -10.65 -6.32
C VAL A 81 0.93 -10.89 -7.72
N GLY A 82 0.78 -12.12 -8.19
CA GLY A 82 1.27 -12.59 -9.50
C GLY A 82 2.74 -13.05 -9.50
N LEU A 83 3.10 -13.83 -10.54
CA LEU A 83 4.47 -14.34 -10.71
C LEU A 83 5.46 -13.18 -10.77
N THR A 84 6.54 -13.26 -9.99
CA THR A 84 7.74 -12.40 -10.06
C THR A 84 8.51 -12.64 -11.37
N ARG A 85 7.84 -12.65 -12.52
CA ARG A 85 8.53 -12.76 -13.81
C ARG A 85 9.28 -11.46 -14.03
N LYS A 86 10.57 -11.62 -14.33
CA LYS A 86 11.61 -10.60 -14.59
C LYS A 86 11.00 -9.24 -14.92
N ARG A 87 11.34 -8.23 -14.10
CA ARG A 87 11.12 -6.78 -14.32
C ARG A 87 11.01 -6.47 -15.82
N SER A 88 9.81 -6.55 -16.39
CA SER A 88 9.59 -5.93 -17.68
C SER A 88 9.51 -4.45 -17.33
N SER A 89 10.31 -3.65 -17.98
CA SER A 89 10.42 -2.20 -17.79
C SER A 89 9.14 -1.42 -18.14
N THR A 90 7.98 -2.09 -18.14
CA THR A 90 6.72 -1.63 -18.72
C THR A 90 5.58 -1.49 -17.72
N HIS A 91 5.65 -2.08 -16.52
CA HIS A 91 4.57 -1.97 -15.54
C HIS A 91 4.87 -0.90 -14.49
N HIS A 92 4.23 0.27 -14.64
CA HIS A 92 4.28 1.37 -13.66
C HIS A 92 3.50 1.07 -12.36
N SER A 93 2.96 -0.14 -12.19
CA SER A 93 2.22 -0.55 -10.99
C SER A 93 2.13 -2.06 -10.82
N ARG A 94 1.90 -2.49 -9.57
CA ARG A 94 1.72 -3.90 -9.19
C ARG A 94 0.64 -4.05 -8.11
N LEU A 95 0.01 -5.22 -8.10
CA LEU A 95 -0.97 -5.61 -7.08
C LEU A 95 -0.27 -6.22 -5.86
N TYR A 96 -0.76 -5.88 -4.68
CA TYR A 96 -0.31 -6.43 -3.41
C TYR A 96 -1.51 -6.83 -2.56
N LEU A 97 -1.29 -7.77 -1.66
CA LEU A 97 -2.28 -8.29 -0.74
C LEU A 97 -1.83 -7.98 0.68
N GLU A 98 -2.68 -7.29 1.42
CA GLU A 98 -2.53 -7.01 2.84
C GLU A 98 -3.43 -7.90 3.69
N ARG A 99 -2.86 -8.47 4.75
CA ARG A 99 -3.56 -9.39 5.65
C ARG A 99 -2.98 -9.33 7.06
N VAL A 100 -3.73 -9.81 8.04
CA VAL A 100 -3.20 -9.99 9.39
C VAL A 100 -2.19 -11.14 9.44
N ASN A 101 -1.19 -11.03 10.32
CA ASN A 101 -0.29 -12.14 10.63
C ASN A 101 -1.06 -13.26 11.34
N GLN A 102 -0.87 -14.51 10.90
CA GLN A 102 -1.56 -15.71 11.40
C GLN A 102 -1.34 -16.00 12.89
N THR A 103 -0.42 -15.29 13.55
CA THR A 103 -0.15 -15.43 14.98
C THR A 103 -1.25 -14.83 15.88
N SER A 104 -2.22 -14.12 15.31
CA SER A 104 -3.38 -13.59 16.04
C SER A 104 -4.41 -14.71 16.29
N GLN A 105 -4.29 -15.37 17.45
CA GLN A 105 -5.26 -16.36 17.90
C GLN A 105 -6.68 -15.77 17.89
N GLY A 106 -7.62 -16.43 17.21
CA GLY A 106 -9.05 -16.10 17.25
C GLY A 106 -9.66 -15.51 15.98
N LEU A 107 -8.87 -15.26 14.92
CA LEU A 107 -9.45 -14.86 13.63
C LEU A 107 -10.13 -16.04 12.94
N THR A 108 -11.33 -15.79 12.40
CA THR A 108 -12.06 -16.77 11.60
C THR A 108 -11.42 -16.95 10.23
N GLU A 109 -11.54 -18.14 9.65
CA GLU A 109 -11.18 -18.39 8.26
C GLU A 109 -11.88 -17.41 7.33
N ASN A 110 -11.18 -16.94 6.29
CA ASN A 110 -11.76 -16.06 5.29
C ASN A 110 -12.63 -16.87 4.32
N TYR A 111 -13.95 -16.86 4.56
CA TYR A 111 -14.90 -17.61 3.75
C TYR A 111 -15.01 -17.10 2.31
N CYS A 112 -14.65 -15.85 2.04
CA CYS A 112 -14.63 -15.31 0.67
C CYS A 112 -13.53 -16.00 -0.15
N VAL A 113 -12.31 -16.03 0.38
CA VAL A 113 -11.18 -16.72 -0.27
C VAL A 113 -11.41 -18.24 -0.33
N ARG A 114 -11.99 -18.83 0.71
CA ARG A 114 -12.38 -20.25 0.69
C ARG A 114 -13.39 -20.55 -0.42
N ARG A 115 -14.37 -19.67 -0.66
CA ARG A 115 -15.33 -19.84 -1.77
C ARG A 115 -14.64 -19.69 -3.13
N ILE A 116 -13.77 -18.69 -3.29
CA ILE A 116 -13.01 -18.47 -4.54
C ILE A 116 -12.16 -19.69 -4.92
N THR A 117 -11.61 -20.36 -3.91
CA THR A 117 -10.76 -21.55 -4.07
C THR A 117 -11.54 -22.86 -4.02
N GLU A 118 -12.87 -22.81 -3.91
CA GLU A 118 -13.74 -23.98 -3.74
C GLU A 118 -13.31 -24.89 -2.56
N GLY A 119 -12.65 -24.32 -1.55
CA GLY A 119 -12.08 -25.05 -0.42
C GLY A 119 -10.73 -25.73 -0.68
N HIS A 120 -10.18 -25.65 -1.90
CA HIS A 120 -8.89 -26.25 -2.26
C HIS A 120 -7.72 -25.33 -1.92
N ASN A 121 -7.66 -24.85 -0.66
CA ASN A 121 -6.61 -23.95 -0.22
C ASN A 121 -5.66 -24.64 0.76
N ASP A 122 -4.41 -24.86 0.35
CA ASP A 122 -3.31 -25.34 1.20
C ASP A 122 -2.95 -24.31 2.28
N PHE A 123 -3.32 -23.05 2.09
CA PHE A 123 -3.06 -21.95 2.99
C PHE A 123 -4.36 -21.39 3.57
N ALA A 124 -4.54 -21.54 4.88
CA ALA A 124 -5.68 -20.93 5.56
C ALA A 124 -5.50 -19.40 5.64
N TRP A 125 -6.37 -18.68 4.92
CA TRP A 125 -6.50 -17.23 5.03
C TRP A 125 -7.41 -16.90 6.19
N TYR A 126 -7.04 -15.92 7.01
CA TYR A 126 -7.79 -15.56 8.22
C TYR A 126 -8.11 -14.07 8.23
N GLY A 127 -9.28 -13.74 8.79
CA GLY A 127 -9.77 -12.37 8.88
C GLY A 127 -10.03 -11.75 7.50
N ASN A 128 -10.24 -10.43 7.48
CA ASN A 128 -10.36 -9.70 6.23
C ASN A 128 -9.02 -9.66 5.50
N VAL A 129 -9.08 -9.68 4.18
CA VAL A 129 -7.93 -9.55 3.30
C VAL A 129 -8.18 -8.36 2.37
N VAL A 130 -7.14 -7.56 2.13
CA VAL A 130 -7.26 -6.34 1.31
C VAL A 130 -6.31 -6.42 0.12
N GLY A 131 -6.85 -6.32 -1.08
CA GLY A 131 -6.09 -6.15 -2.31
C GLY A 131 -5.87 -4.67 -2.62
N ILE A 132 -4.63 -4.29 -2.92
CA ILE A 132 -4.23 -2.92 -3.22
C ILE A 132 -3.39 -2.86 -4.49
N ARG A 133 -3.34 -1.69 -5.12
CA ARG A 133 -2.44 -1.40 -6.24
C ARG A 133 -1.45 -0.33 -5.84
N ARG A 134 -0.17 -0.55 -6.11
CA ARG A 134 0.92 0.40 -5.83
C ARG A 134 1.70 0.70 -7.10
N ARG A 135 2.29 1.88 -7.21
CA ARG A 135 3.21 2.19 -8.32
C ARG A 135 4.50 1.36 -8.22
N GLU A 136 5.00 0.89 -9.37
CA GLU A 136 6.27 0.17 -9.50
C GLU A 136 7.26 0.89 -10.45
N PRO A 137 8.58 0.78 -10.20
CA PRO A 137 9.19 0.21 -8.99
C PRO A 137 8.73 1.01 -7.77
N PRO A 138 8.62 0.40 -6.57
CA PRO A 138 8.46 1.20 -5.37
C PRO A 138 9.69 2.11 -5.35
N SER A 139 9.46 3.39 -5.65
CA SER A 139 10.44 4.42 -5.40
C SER A 139 10.78 4.40 -3.92
N LYS A 140 11.65 5.31 -3.47
CA LYS A 140 11.96 5.47 -2.05
C LYS A 140 10.73 5.68 -1.13
N TYR A 141 9.54 5.85 -1.72
CA TYR A 141 8.24 6.09 -1.11
C TYR A 141 7.14 5.29 -1.82
N ILE A 142 6.03 5.06 -1.12
CA ILE A 142 4.85 4.31 -1.58
C ILE A 142 3.81 5.28 -2.15
N GLN A 143 3.24 4.93 -3.29
CA GLN A 143 2.05 5.58 -3.85
C GLN A 143 1.03 4.51 -4.23
N TYR A 144 -0.19 4.68 -3.77
CA TYR A 144 -1.31 3.81 -4.08
C TYR A 144 -2.03 4.31 -5.34
N LEU A 145 -2.59 3.37 -6.08
CA LEU A 145 -3.48 3.64 -7.19
C LEU A 145 -4.83 3.01 -6.88
N ASP A 146 -5.90 3.61 -7.41
CA ASP A 146 -7.23 3.02 -7.32
C ASP A 146 -7.24 1.67 -8.04
N VAL A 147 -7.79 0.67 -7.35
CA VAL A 147 -8.07 -0.63 -7.93
C VAL A 147 -9.27 -0.57 -8.87
N THR A 148 -9.36 -1.52 -9.79
CA THR A 148 -10.47 -1.69 -10.73
C THR A 148 -11.06 -3.11 -10.66
N ASP A 149 -12.20 -3.35 -11.31
CA ASP A 149 -12.79 -4.69 -11.39
C ASP A 149 -11.86 -5.72 -12.04
N GLN A 150 -11.00 -5.28 -12.97
CA GLN A 150 -9.96 -6.14 -13.57
C GLN A 150 -8.95 -6.65 -12.52
N ASP A 151 -8.76 -5.90 -11.45
CA ASP A 151 -7.85 -6.26 -10.37
C ASP A 151 -8.46 -7.36 -9.52
N ILE A 152 -9.79 -7.33 -9.29
CA ILE A 152 -10.53 -8.41 -8.62
C ILE A 152 -10.30 -9.73 -9.36
N ALA A 153 -10.45 -9.74 -10.68
CA ALA A 153 -10.18 -10.94 -11.49
C ALA A 153 -8.73 -11.43 -11.30
N SER A 154 -7.75 -10.52 -11.25
CA SER A 154 -6.34 -10.86 -11.03
C SER A 154 -6.08 -11.48 -9.66
N PHE A 155 -6.72 -10.97 -8.60
CA PHE A 155 -6.66 -11.56 -7.26
C PHE A 155 -7.36 -12.92 -7.19
N ILE A 156 -8.51 -13.07 -7.85
CA ILE A 156 -9.22 -14.36 -7.94
C ILE A 156 -8.32 -15.41 -8.58
N THR A 157 -7.71 -15.10 -9.73
CA THR A 157 -6.75 -15.99 -10.38
C THR A 157 -5.58 -16.32 -9.45
N TYR A 158 -5.03 -15.32 -8.74
CA TYR A 158 -3.97 -15.55 -7.77
C TYR A 158 -4.39 -16.53 -6.65
N PHE A 159 -5.57 -16.35 -6.06
CA PHE A 159 -6.07 -17.27 -5.04
C PHE A 159 -6.30 -18.68 -5.59
N GLN A 160 -6.78 -18.82 -6.81
CA GLN A 160 -6.96 -20.14 -7.43
C GLN A 160 -5.63 -20.84 -7.73
N GLU A 161 -4.61 -20.09 -8.19
CA GLU A 161 -3.29 -20.62 -8.53
C GLU A 161 -2.43 -20.96 -7.30
N PHE A 162 -2.44 -20.09 -6.29
CA PHE A 162 -1.58 -20.18 -5.11
C PHE A 162 -2.31 -20.56 -3.82
N GLY A 163 -3.63 -20.60 -3.85
CA GLY A 163 -4.40 -21.30 -2.82
C GLY A 163 -4.21 -22.80 -2.95
N THR A 164 -4.18 -23.34 -4.16
CA THR A 164 -4.09 -24.80 -4.42
C THR A 164 -2.67 -25.37 -4.39
N ARG A 165 -1.65 -24.54 -4.22
CA ARG A 165 -0.24 -24.93 -4.16
C ARG A 165 0.41 -24.13 -3.07
N ARG A 166 1.15 -24.76 -2.13
CA ARG A 166 2.09 -24.10 -1.20
C ARG A 166 2.60 -22.80 -1.82
N ALA A 167 2.03 -21.66 -1.41
CA ALA A 167 2.41 -20.38 -1.97
C ALA A 167 3.94 -20.30 -1.86
N PRO A 168 4.68 -19.96 -2.95
CA PRO A 168 6.09 -19.67 -2.79
C PRO A 168 6.14 -18.63 -1.69
N ALA A 169 6.88 -18.92 -0.61
CA ALA A 169 6.95 -18.09 0.58
C ALA A 169 6.89 -16.64 0.11
N LEU A 170 5.74 -15.98 0.37
CA LEU A 170 5.58 -14.59 0.01
C LEU A 170 6.85 -13.94 0.57
N PRO A 171 7.64 -13.21 -0.23
CA PRO A 171 8.73 -12.45 0.35
C PRO A 171 8.06 -11.51 1.33
N ASP A 172 8.05 -11.90 2.60
CA ASP A 172 7.39 -11.20 3.68
C ASP A 172 8.17 -9.91 3.83
N VAL A 173 7.73 -8.87 3.13
CA VAL A 173 8.14 -7.52 3.46
C VAL A 173 7.27 -7.17 4.66
N ALA A 174 7.79 -7.43 5.85
CA ALA A 174 7.23 -6.89 7.08
C ALA A 174 7.26 -5.37 6.97
N MET A 175 6.16 -4.79 6.50
CA MET A 175 5.95 -3.36 6.44
C MET A 175 5.32 -2.99 7.77
N PHE A 176 6.15 -2.53 8.72
CA PHE A 176 5.63 -1.86 9.90
C PHE A 176 5.04 -0.52 9.46
N HIS A 177 3.72 -0.45 9.35
CA HIS A 177 3.02 0.82 9.34
C HIS A 177 3.17 1.41 10.75
N PHE A 178 4.26 2.13 10.99
CA PHE A 178 4.40 2.90 12.23
C PHE A 178 3.45 4.09 12.15
N LEU A 179 2.32 3.99 12.85
CA LEU A 179 1.61 5.16 13.35
C LEU A 179 2.27 5.52 14.68
N VAL A 180 2.95 6.67 14.71
CA VAL A 180 3.29 7.37 15.96
C VAL A 180 2.11 8.23 16.34
#